data_AF-A0A497QWI6-F1
#
_entry.id   AF-A0A497QWI6-F1
#
_cell.length_a   1.000
_cell.length_b   1.000
_cell.length_c   1.000
_cell.angle_alpha   90.00
_cell.angle_beta   90.00
_cell.angle_gamma   90.00
#
_symmetry.space_group_name_H-M   'P 1'
#
loop_
_entity.id
_entity.type
_entity.pdbx_description
1 polymer ?
#
loop_
_entity_poly.entity_id
_entity_poly.type
_entity_poly.pdbx_seq_one_letter_code
_entity_poly.pdbx_strand_id
1 'polypeptide(L)'
;MAKTLTYTDFAGIEHEIPAMYAVCDRCNGEGRHTNPNIDADGLTEDFINDPEFMENYRNGVYDVTCSKCNGKRVMLVPNENIADPEDVEEYYREQREIEKMYAEIDAERRFGA
;
A
#
# COMPACT_ATOMS: atom_id res chain seq x y z
N MET A 1 11.09 8.29 22.95
CA MET A 1 9.72 7.78 23.15
C MET A 1 9.57 6.55 22.27
N ALA A 2 9.13 5.42 22.82
CA ALA A 2 8.79 4.27 22.00
C ALA A 2 7.63 4.67 21.07
N LYS A 3 7.70 4.26 19.80
CA LYS A 3 6.58 4.44 18.89
C LYS A 3 5.56 3.37 19.21
N THR A 4 4.29 3.75 19.25
CA THR A 4 3.17 2.83 19.40
C THR A 4 2.30 2.89 18.16
N LEU A 5 1.62 1.78 17.89
CA LEU A 5 0.58 1.64 16.89
C LEU A 5 -0.70 1.23 17.63
N THR A 6 -1.83 1.80 17.24
CA THR A 6 -3.14 1.41 17.76
C THR A 6 -3.86 0.54 16.74
N TYR A 7 -4.46 -0.56 17.19
CA TYR A 7 -5.38 -1.36 16.38
C TYR A 7 -6.62 -1.71 17.22
N THR A 8 -7.72 -2.06 16.54
CA THR A 8 -8.97 -2.47 17.19
C THR A 8 -9.17 -3.95 16.97
N ASP A 9 -9.34 -4.71 18.05
CA ASP A 9 -9.57 -6.14 17.97
C ASP A 9 -11.00 -6.49 17.50
N PHE A 10 -11.27 -7.78 17.30
CA PHE A 10 -12.62 -8.23 16.91
C PHE A 10 -13.72 -7.95 17.96
N ALA A 11 -13.33 -7.73 19.22
CA ALA A 11 -14.23 -7.37 20.31
C ALA A 11 -14.52 -5.85 20.37
N GLY A 12 -13.88 -5.06 19.50
CA GLY A 12 -14.01 -3.60 19.45
C GLY A 12 -13.17 -2.88 20.50
N ILE A 13 -12.15 -3.54 21.06
CA ILE A 13 -11.23 -2.98 22.06
C ILE A 13 -10.01 -2.42 21.33
N GLU A 14 -9.61 -1.21 21.71
CA GLU A 14 -8.38 -0.59 21.20
C GLU A 14 -7.16 -1.04 22.00
N HIS A 15 -6.13 -1.47 21.29
CA HIS A 15 -4.85 -1.91 21.84
C HIS A 15 -3.72 -1.02 21.35
N GLU A 16 -2.79 -0.68 22.25
CA GLU A 16 -1.56 0.05 21.90
C GLU A 16 -0.35 -0.87 21.99
N ILE A 17 0.29 -1.13 20.85
CA ILE A 17 1.44 -2.04 20.77
C ILE A 17 2.73 -1.33 20.34
N PRO A 18 3.92 -1.82 20.77
CA PRO A 18 5.20 -1.31 20.30
C PRO A 18 5.31 -1.39 18.77
N ALA A 19 5.77 -0.31 18.15
CA ALA A 19 5.83 -0.19 16.70
C ALA A 19 7.20 0.26 16.20
N MET A 20 7.48 -0.05 14.93
CA MET A 20 8.66 0.42 14.19
C MET A 20 8.27 0.96 12.81
N TYR A 21 9.18 1.70 12.18
CA TYR A 21 9.01 2.07 10.79
C TYR A 21 9.51 0.94 9.90
N ALA A 22 8.63 0.46 9.02
CA ALA A 22 9.00 -0.37 7.88
C ALA A 22 8.86 0.44 6.58
N VAL A 23 9.65 0.08 5.57
CA VAL A 23 9.51 0.63 4.23
C VAL A 23 8.12 0.31 3.70
N CYS A 24 7.45 1.29 3.08
CA CYS A 24 6.15 1.05 2.47
C CYS A 24 6.30 0.07 1.30
N ASP A 25 5.70 -1.10 1.45
CA ASP A 25 5.62 -2.18 0.46
C ASP A 25 4.97 -1.77 -0.87
N ARG A 26 3.95 -0.91 -0.85
CA ARG A 26 3.26 -0.47 -2.07
C ARG A 26 4.13 0.37 -3.00
N CYS A 27 4.92 1.28 -2.44
CA CYS A 27 5.78 2.17 -3.23
C CYS A 27 7.26 1.83 -3.13
N ASN A 28 7.61 0.75 -2.42
CA ASN A 28 8.98 0.33 -2.12
C ASN A 28 9.89 1.47 -1.61
N GLY A 29 9.33 2.43 -0.88
CA GLY A 29 10.08 3.57 -0.34
C GLY A 29 10.21 4.78 -1.27
N GLU A 30 9.64 4.77 -2.47
CA GLU A 30 9.66 5.91 -3.39
C GLU A 30 8.75 7.06 -2.92
N GLY A 31 7.67 6.71 -2.21
CA GLY A 31 6.63 7.64 -1.76
C GLY A 31 5.66 8.04 -2.87
N ARG A 32 5.88 7.54 -4.08
CA ARG A 32 5.03 7.68 -5.26
C ARG A 32 4.93 6.32 -5.95
N HIS A 33 3.91 6.14 -6.77
CA HIS A 33 3.83 5.01 -7.69
C HIS A 33 3.15 5.50 -8.96
N THR A 34 3.37 4.80 -10.07
CA THR A 34 2.72 5.09 -11.34
C THR A 34 1.20 5.05 -11.16
N ASN A 35 0.49 6.00 -11.79
CA ASN A 35 -0.95 6.10 -11.68
C ASN A 35 -1.61 4.77 -12.11
N PRO A 36 -2.37 4.10 -11.22
CA PRO A 36 -3.03 2.85 -11.56
C PRO A 36 -3.97 2.98 -12.75
N ASN A 37 -4.55 4.16 -13.02
CA ASN A 37 -5.40 4.39 -14.19
C ASN A 37 -4.64 4.34 -15.54
N ILE A 38 -3.31 4.31 -15.51
CA ILE A 38 -2.45 4.24 -16.69
C ILE A 38 -1.81 2.85 -16.81
N ASP A 39 -1.46 2.23 -15.67
CA ASP A 39 -0.68 0.97 -15.62
C ASP A 39 -1.50 -0.26 -15.16
N ALA A 40 -2.80 -0.13 -14.92
CA ALA A 40 -3.70 -1.26 -14.66
C ALA A 40 -4.16 -1.93 -15.96
N ASP A 41 -3.23 -2.63 -16.64
CA ASP A 41 -3.48 -3.47 -17.83
C ASP A 41 -3.70 -2.70 -19.17
N GLY A 42 -3.16 -1.49 -19.31
CA GLY A 42 -3.61 -0.55 -20.34
C GLY A 42 -2.55 0.22 -21.13
N LEU A 43 -1.35 -0.33 -21.38
CA LEU A 43 -0.50 0.22 -22.45
C LEU A 43 -0.77 -0.57 -23.73
N THR A 44 -1.73 -0.09 -24.53
CA THR A 44 -1.94 -0.61 -25.88
C THR A 44 -0.70 -0.36 -26.75
N GLU A 45 -0.56 -1.08 -27.87
CA GLU A 45 0.57 -0.88 -28.79
C GLU A 45 0.70 0.58 -29.26
N ASP A 46 -0.40 1.33 -29.33
CA ASP A 46 -0.40 2.74 -29.70
C ASP A 46 0.36 3.62 -28.67
N PHE A 47 0.27 3.31 -27.38
CA PHE A 47 1.02 4.00 -26.33
C PHE A 47 2.49 3.58 -26.29
N ILE A 48 2.78 2.31 -26.58
CA ILE A 48 4.15 1.77 -26.57
C ILE A 48 4.97 2.31 -27.76
N ASN A 49 4.31 2.51 -28.90
CA ASN A 49 4.93 3.03 -30.12
C ASN A 49 5.06 4.57 -30.14
N ASP A 50 4.50 5.28 -29.15
CA ASP A 50 4.70 6.71 -28.94
C ASP A 50 5.95 6.94 -28.07
N PRO A 51 7.07 7.44 -28.65
CA PRO A 51 8.31 7.62 -27.92
C PRO A 51 8.20 8.69 -26.82
N GLU A 52 7.39 9.72 -27.03
CA GLU A 52 7.19 10.82 -26.08
C GLU A 52 6.38 10.34 -24.88
N PHE A 53 5.32 9.55 -25.13
CA PHE A 53 4.55 8.92 -24.07
C PHE A 53 5.41 7.97 -23.22
N MET A 54 6.21 7.10 -23.87
CA MET A 54 7.08 6.15 -23.18
C MET A 54 8.21 6.84 -22.40
N GLU A 55 8.73 7.97 -22.89
CA GLU A 55 9.69 8.79 -22.15
C GLU A 55 9.03 9.43 -20.91
N ASN A 56 7.86 10.03 -21.05
CA ASN A 56 7.11 10.62 -19.93
C ASN A 56 6.71 9.57 -18.88
N TYR A 57 6.29 8.38 -19.33
CA TYR A 57 5.99 7.23 -18.49
C TYR A 57 7.21 6.80 -17.67
N ARG A 58 8.36 6.58 -18.33
CA ARG A 58 9.62 6.20 -17.66
C ARG A 58 10.15 7.29 -16.73
N ASN A 59 9.92 8.56 -17.06
CA ASN A 59 10.32 9.70 -16.23
C ASN A 59 9.38 9.94 -15.04
N GLY A 60 8.32 9.12 -14.86
CA GLY A 60 7.40 9.22 -13.74
C GLY A 60 6.50 10.46 -13.81
N VAL A 61 6.28 11.04 -15.00
CA VAL A 61 5.41 12.20 -15.21
C VAL A 61 3.98 11.92 -14.73
N TYR A 62 3.59 10.64 -14.77
CA TYR A 62 2.28 10.20 -14.32
C TYR A 62 2.30 9.54 -12.93
N ASP A 63 3.38 9.66 -12.17
CA ASP A 63 3.42 9.13 -10.82
C ASP A 63 2.50 9.95 -9.90
N VAL A 64 1.74 9.23 -9.10
CA VAL A 64 0.88 9.80 -8.06
C VAL A 64 1.48 9.56 -6.69
N THR A 65 1.18 10.44 -5.74
CA THR A 65 1.54 10.23 -4.33
C THR A 65 1.00 8.88 -3.87
N CYS A 66 1.86 8.06 -3.25
CA CYS A 66 1.44 6.75 -2.78
C CYS A 66 0.32 6.89 -1.74
N SER A 67 -0.85 6.32 -2.03
CA SER A 67 -2.01 6.43 -1.15
C SER A 67 -1.93 5.54 0.09
N LYS A 68 -1.05 4.53 0.12
CA LYS A 68 -0.81 3.71 1.33
C LYS A 68 0.00 4.49 2.37
N CYS A 69 1.14 5.07 1.98
CA CYS A 69 2.00 5.82 2.91
C CYS A 69 1.79 7.35 2.88
N ASN A 70 0.91 7.86 2.03
CA ASN A 70 0.70 9.30 1.82
C ASN A 70 2.01 10.06 1.55
N GLY A 71 2.90 9.48 0.73
CA GLY A 71 4.21 10.07 0.43
C GLY A 71 5.29 9.94 1.51
N LYS A 72 4.98 9.35 2.68
CA LYS A 72 5.93 9.24 3.81
C LYS A 72 7.04 8.20 3.59
N ARG A 73 6.94 7.33 2.58
CA ARG A 73 7.89 6.24 2.25
C ARG A 73 7.99 5.11 3.27
N VAL A 74 7.43 5.30 4.45
CA VAL A 74 7.41 4.33 5.55
C VAL A 74 6.00 4.18 6.13
N MET A 75 5.72 3.01 6.69
CA MET A 75 4.53 2.69 7.46
C MET A 75 4.92 2.34 8.89
N LEU A 76 4.05 2.65 9.85
CA LEU A 76 4.16 2.08 11.19
C LEU A 76 3.65 0.64 11.14
N VAL A 77 4.48 -0.28 11.61
CA VAL A 77 4.14 -1.70 11.74
C VAL A 77 4.46 -2.17 13.16
N PRO A 78 3.83 -3.25 13.65
CA PRO A 78 4.19 -3.84 14.92
C PRO A 78 5.68 -4.17 14.99
N ASN A 79 6.31 -3.93 16.14
CA ASN A 79 7.68 -4.37 16.39
C ASN A 79 7.66 -5.79 16.95
N GLU A 80 7.81 -6.78 16.07
CA GLU A 80 7.72 -8.22 16.37
C GLU A 80 8.74 -8.70 17.42
N ASN A 81 9.79 -7.92 17.71
CA ASN A 81 10.78 -8.27 18.74
C ASN A 81 10.34 -7.90 20.16
N ILE A 82 9.31 -7.05 20.30
CA ILE A 82 8.92 -6.43 21.58
C ILE A 82 7.41 -6.53 21.83
N ALA A 83 6.60 -6.44 20.78
CA ALA A 83 5.16 -6.56 20.87
C ALA A 83 4.72 -7.99 21.24
N ASP A 84 3.53 -8.10 21.82
CA ASP A 84 2.94 -9.40 22.10
C ASP A 84 2.66 -10.15 20.78
N PRO A 85 3.08 -11.42 20.63
CA PRO A 85 2.85 -12.18 19.41
C PRO A 85 1.37 -12.34 19.02
N GLU A 86 0.47 -12.42 19.99
CA GLU A 86 -0.97 -12.55 19.72
C GLU A 86 -1.52 -11.27 19.09
N ASP A 87 -1.16 -10.11 19.63
CA ASP A 87 -1.54 -8.80 19.08
C ASP A 87 -0.97 -8.59 17.67
N VAL A 88 0.29 -9.01 17.45
CA VAL A 88 0.95 -8.94 16.14
C VAL A 88 0.20 -9.80 15.12
N GLU A 89 -0.18 -11.03 15.49
CA GLU A 89 -0.91 -11.93 14.60
C GLU A 89 -2.29 -11.37 14.24
N GLU A 90 -3.01 -10.83 15.23
CA GLU A 90 -4.33 -10.22 15.02
C GLU A 90 -4.24 -9.01 14.08
N TYR A 91 -3.29 -8.11 14.32
CA TYR A 91 -3.03 -6.97 13.43
C TYR A 91 -2.83 -7.42 11.98
N TYR A 92 -1.94 -8.38 11.75
CA TYR A 92 -1.67 -8.86 10.39
C TYR A 92 -2.83 -9.66 9.79
N ARG A 93 -3.67 -10.29 10.61
CA ARG A 93 -4.90 -10.94 10.14
C ARG A 93 -5.86 -9.91 9.55
N GLU A 94 -6.09 -8.82 10.26
CA GLU A 94 -6.93 -7.72 9.77
C GLU A 94 -6.38 -7.12 8.46
N GLN A 95 -5.07 -6.84 8.41
CA GLN A 95 -4.44 -6.30 7.20
C GLN A 95 -4.62 -7.21 5.98
N ARG A 96 -4.49 -8.54 6.15
CA ARG A 96 -4.72 -9.50 5.06
C ARG A 96 -6.17 -9.50 4.56
N GLU A 97 -7.15 -9.36 5.45
CA GLU A 97 -8.56 -9.29 5.05
C GLU A 97 -8.85 -7.98 4.31
N ILE A 98 -8.29 -6.85 4.77
CA ILE A 98 -8.37 -5.57 4.07
C ILE A 98 -7.74 -5.65 2.68
N GLU A 99 -6.56 -6.27 2.55
CA GLU A 99 -5.87 -6.45 1.27
C GLU A 99 -6.66 -7.33 0.31
N LYS A 100 -7.28 -8.42 0.79
CA LYS A 100 -8.19 -9.24 -0.02
C LYS A 100 -9.38 -8.43 -0.54
N MET A 101 -10.04 -7.69 0.35
CA MET A 101 -11.16 -6.83 -0.03
C MET A 101 -10.74 -5.80 -1.09
N TYR A 102 -9.59 -5.14 -0.93
CA TYR A 102 -9.09 -4.20 -1.93
C TYR A 102 -8.72 -4.87 -3.25
N ALA A 103 -8.15 -6.08 -3.21
CA ALA A 103 -7.84 -6.85 -4.42
C ALA A 103 -9.10 -7.25 -5.18
N GLU A 104 -10.19 -7.61 -4.48
CA GLU A 104 -11.50 -7.87 -5.08
C GLU A 104 -12.09 -6.60 -5.72
N ILE A 105 -12.06 -5.46 -5.01
CA ILE A 105 -12.52 -4.16 -5.55
C ILE A 105 -11.71 -3.76 -6.78
N ASP A 106 -10.39 -3.97 -6.77
CA ASP A 106 -9.53 -3.65 -7.91
C ASP A 106 -9.80 -4.59 -9.09
N ALA A 107 -10.04 -5.87 -8.84
CA ALA A 107 -10.48 -6.81 -9.86
C ALA A 107 -11.84 -6.40 -10.47
N GLU A 108 -12.82 -6.01 -9.65
CA GLU A 108 -14.12 -5.51 -10.13
C GLU A 108 -13.96 -4.24 -10.99
N ARG A 109 -13.10 -3.30 -10.57
CA ARG A 109 -12.79 -2.09 -11.35
C ARG A 109 -12.14 -2.42 -12.69
N ARG A 110 -11.25 -3.43 -12.74
CA ARG A 110 -10.59 -3.87 -13.98
C ARG A 110 -11.55 -4.57 -14.94
N PHE A 111 -12.51 -5.34 -14.44
CA PHE A 111 -13.48 -6.06 -15.28
C PHE A 111 -14.72 -5.24 -15.68
N GLY A 112 -14.80 -3.97 -15.26
CA GLY A 112 -15.67 -2.97 -15.85
C GLY A 112 -17.13 -3.06 -15.38
N ALA A 113 -17.54 -2.04 -14.64
CA ALA A 113 -18.84 -1.39 -14.82
C ALA A 113 -18.64 -0.14 -15.67
#